data_AF-A0A9D6GDD9-F1
#
_entry.id   AF-A0A9D6GDD9-F1
#
_cell.length_a   1.000
_cell.length_b   1.000
_cell.length_c   1.000
_cell.angle_alpha   90.00
_cell.angle_beta   90.00
_cell.angle_gamma   90.00
#
_symmetry.space_group_name_H-M   'P 1'
#
loop_
_entity.id
_entity.type
_entity.pdbx_description
1 polymer ?
#
loop_
_entity_poly.entity_id
_entity_poly.type
_entity_poly.pdbx_seq_one_letter_code
_entity_poly.pdbx_strand_id
1 'polypeptide(L)' 'MKLRYSATSPYVRKVAVTLIETGLDKNVEPIPTNVWDPATDIGKDNPLGKV' A
#
# COMPACT_ATOMS: atom_id res chain seq x y z
N MET A 1 -8.58 6.52 -4.90
CA MET A 1 -8.16 6.15 -3.52
C MET A 1 -6.65 5.94 -3.50
N LYS A 2 -5.98 5.91 -2.34
CA LYS A 2 -4.53 5.67 -2.23
C LYS A 2 -4.25 4.33 -1.55
N LEU A 3 -3.29 3.57 -2.06
CA LEU A 3 -2.80 2.33 -1.46
C LEU A 3 -1.32 2.49 -1.10
N ARG A 4 -0.99 2.46 0.19
CA ARG A 4 0.40 2.34 0.63
C ARG A 4 0.95 1.00 0.15
N TYR A 5 1.97 1.02 -0.69
CA TYR A 5 2.39 -0.13 -1.49
C TYR A 5 3.85 -0.52 -1.22
N SER A 6 4.06 -1.81 -0.96
CA SER A 6 5.38 -2.45 -0.97
C SER A 6 5.30 -3.75 -1.77
N ALA A 7 6.14 -3.88 -2.79
CA ALA A 7 6.14 -5.04 -3.70
C ALA A 7 6.47 -6.37 -3.00
N THR A 8 7.18 -6.30 -1.86
CA THR A 8 7.59 -7.46 -1.07
C THR A 8 6.54 -7.86 -0.01
N SER A 9 5.51 -7.04 0.23
CA SER A 9 4.48 -7.35 1.23
C SER A 9 3.46 -8.36 0.69
N PRO A 10 3.31 -9.54 1.32
CA PRO A 10 2.27 -10.50 0.93
C PRO A 10 0.85 -9.99 1.24
N TYR A 11 0.70 -9.05 2.17
CA TYR A 11 -0.60 -8.45 2.51
C TYR A 11 -1.07 -7.48 1.42
N VAL A 12 -0.17 -6.59 1.00
CA VAL A 12 -0.42 -5.66 -0.13
C VAL A 12 -0.71 -6.44 -1.41
N ARG A 13 -0.04 -7.59 -1.63
CA ARG A 13 -0.31 -8.44 -2.80
C ARG A 13 -1.78 -8.89 -2.88
N LYS A 14 -2.40 -9.24 -1.75
CA LYS A 14 -3.82 -9.63 -1.74
C LYS A 14 -4.71 -8.47 -2.19
N VAL A 15 -4.44 -7.26 -1.68
CA VAL A 15 -5.19 -6.05 -2.07
C VAL A 15 -4.99 -5.75 -3.55
N ALA A 16 -3.75 -5.81 -4.05
CA ALA A 16 -3.44 -5.57 -5.45
C ALA A 16 -4.19 -6.55 -6.39
N VAL A 17 -4.21 -7.84 -6.05
CA VAL A 17 -4.98 -8.85 -6.80
C VAL A 17 -6.46 -8.51 -6.78
N THR A 18 -7.05 -8.19 -5.61
CA THR A 18 -8.46 -7.78 -5.54
C THR A 18 -8.77 -6.57 -6.42
N LEU A 19 -7.90 -5.55 -6.43
CA LEU A 19 -8.09 -4.37 -7.25
C LEU A 19 -8.09 -4.70 -8.75
N ILE A 20 -7.19 -5.57 -9.20
CA ILE A 20 -7.11 -6.01 -10.59
C ILE A 20 -8.36 -6.82 -10.96
N GLU A 21 -8.71 -7.85 -10.17
CA GLU A 21 -9.83 -8.75 -10.45
C GLU A 21 -11.20 -8.05 -10.43
N THR A 22 -11.31 -6.93 -9.70
CA THR A 22 -12.52 -6.10 -9.64
C THR A 22 -12.51 -4.91 -10.60
N GLY A 23 -11.44 -4.73 -11.38
CA GLY A 23 -11.29 -3.60 -12.32
C GLY A 23 -11.17 -2.23 -11.65
N LEU A 24 -10.76 -2.20 -10.37
CA LEU A 24 -10.60 -0.97 -9.58
C LEU A 24 -9.15 -0.46 -9.55
N ASP A 25 -8.20 -1.21 -10.10
CA ASP A 25 -6.77 -0.88 -10.17
C ASP A 25 -6.51 0.53 -10.71
N LYS A 26 -7.26 0.97 -11.74
CA LYS A 26 -7.13 2.31 -12.33
C LYS A 26 -7.63 3.44 -11.43
N ASN A 27 -8.44 3.13 -10.43
CA ASN A 27 -9.03 4.11 -9.50
C ASN A 27 -8.23 4.22 -8.19
N VAL A 28 -7.15 3.44 -8.05
CA VAL A 28 -6.31 3.39 -6.85
C VAL A 28 -4.87 3.75 -7.21
N GLU A 29 -4.38 4.81 -6.60
CA GLU A 29 -2.99 5.26 -6.72
C GLU A 29 -2.10 4.44 -5.76
N PRO A 30 -1.12 3.66 -6.25
CA PRO A 30 -0.13 3.04 -5.39
C PRO A 30 0.90 4.07 -4.94
N ILE A 31 1.08 4.21 -3.63
CA ILE A 31 2.09 5.06 -2.99
C ILE A 31 3.24 4.16 -2.52
N PRO A 32 4.38 4.12 -3.23
CA PRO A 32 5.53 3.34 -2.80
C PRO A 32 5.93 3.75 -1.38
N THR A 33 5.98 2.78 -0.46
CA THR A 33 6.20 3.05 0.96
C THR A 33 7.22 2.07 1.50
N ASN A 34 8.35 2.61 1.98
CA ASN A 34 9.32 1.86 2.76
C ASN A 34 9.02 2.09 4.26
N VAL A 35 8.48 1.08 4.93
CA VAL A 35 8.16 1.15 6.37
C VAL A 35 9.38 1.08 7.27
N TRP A 36 10.53 0.68 6.72
CA TRP A 36 11.79 0.55 7.45
C TRP A 36 12.62 1.84 7.43
N ASP A 37 12.25 2.80 6.59
CA ASP A 37 12.90 4.11 6.55
C ASP A 37 12.55 4.88 7.83
N PRO A 38 13.51 5.33 8.65
CA PRO A 38 13.22 6.15 9.82
C PRO A 38 12.49 7.45 9.51
N ALA A 39 12.62 7.98 8.29
CA ALA A 39 11.93 9.17 7.81
C ALA A 39 10.57 8.87 7.15
N THR A 40 10.10 7.62 7.21
CA THR A 40 8.83 7.20 6.62
C THR A 40 7.66 7.99 7.20
N ASP A 41 6.70 8.33 6.35
CA ASP A 41 5.51 9.09 6.72
C ASP A 41 4.30 8.19 7.01
N ILE A 42 4.44 6.86 6.96
CA ILE A 42 3.33 5.90 7.13
C ILE A 42 2.56 6.11 8.44
N GLY A 43 3.21 6.56 9.50
CA GLY A 43 2.59 6.84 10.79
C GLY A 43 1.48 7.91 10.74
N LYS A 44 1.49 8.79 9.72
CA LYS A 44 0.45 9.79 9.49
C LYS A 44 -0.87 9.18 9.01
N ASP A 45 -0.79 8.10 8.23
CA ASP A 45 -1.96 7.40 7.69
C ASP A 45 -2.34 6.18 8.53
N ASN A 46 -1.33 5.49 9.08
CA ASN A 46 -1.48 4.28 9.87
C ASN A 46 -0.47 4.28 11.04
N PRO A 47 -0.90 4.60 12.27
CA PRO A 47 -0.04 4.62 13.45
C PRO A 47 0.66 3.29 13.77
N LEU A 48 0.16 2.17 13.21
CA LEU A 48 0.81 0.85 13.35
C LEU A 48 2.02 0.67 12.42
N GLY A 49 2.27 1.60 11.51
CA GLY A 49 3.42 1.58 10.60
C GLY A 49 3.39 0.43 9.59
N LYS A 50 2.20 -0.02 9.20
CA LYS A 50 2.01 -1.16 8.27
C LYS A 50 1.44 -0.70 6.93
N VAL A 51 1.79 -1.47 5.90
CA VAL A 51 1.24 -1.40 4.54
C VAL A 51 0.45 -2.66 4.22
#